data_AF-A0A844MJR1-F1
#
_entry.id   AF-A0A844MJR1-F1
#
_cell.length_a   1.000
_cell.length_b   1.000
_cell.length_c   1.000
_cell.angle_alpha   90.00
_cell.angle_beta   90.00
_cell.angle_gamma   90.00
#
_symmetry.space_group_name_H-M   'P 1'
#
loop_
_entity.id
_entity.type
_entity.pdbx_description
1 polymer ?
#
loop_
_entity_poly.entity_id
_entity_poly.type
_entity_poly.pdbx_seq_one_letter_code
_entity_poly.pdbx_strand_id
1 'polypeptide(L)' 'MNIADLLPTLQKLSRADKLKVMQFLVQEMATEEETLSLQPGETYHVWSPYNSHKAAQKLATLLEENKQTSDA' A
#
# COMPACT_ATOMS: atom_id res chain seq x y z
N MET A 1 12.41 6.67 -18.57
CA MET A 1 13.71 5.98 -18.78
C MET A 1 13.56 4.57 -18.25
N ASN A 2 13.95 3.54 -19.00
CA ASN A 2 13.82 2.15 -18.57
C ASN A 2 15.11 1.70 -17.84
N ILE A 3 15.01 0.70 -16.97
CA ILE A 3 16.16 0.10 -16.27
C ILE A 3 17.20 -0.43 -17.26
N ALA A 4 16.76 -0.93 -18.41
CA ALA A 4 17.63 -1.39 -19.49
C ALA A 4 18.54 -0.27 -20.03
N ASP A 5 18.08 0.98 -20.01
CA ASP A 5 18.86 2.14 -20.46
C ASP A 5 19.84 2.63 -19.40
N LEU A 6 19.54 2.36 -18.11
CA LEU A 6 20.30 2.84 -16.96
C LEU A 6 21.47 1.90 -16.62
N LEU A 7 21.29 0.58 -16.73
CA LEU A 7 22.30 -0.42 -16.37
C LEU A 7 23.66 -0.22 -17.05
N PRO A 8 23.75 0.09 -18.36
CA PRO A 8 25.03 0.35 -19.02
C PRO A 8 25.76 1.57 -18.45
N THR A 9 25.02 2.58 -17.96
CA THR A 9 25.62 3.78 -17.35
C THR A 9 26.16 3.48 -15.96
N LEU A 10 25.42 2.72 -15.16
CA LEU A 10 25.85 2.27 -13.83
C LEU A 10 27.09 1.36 -13.89
N GLN A 11 27.21 0.54 -14.94
CA GLN A 11 28.37 -0.34 -15.12
C GLN A 11 29.68 0.43 -15.32
N LYS A 12 29.63 1.61 -15.94
CA LYS A 12 30.80 2.47 -16.20
C LYS A 12 31.31 3.20 -14.95
N LEU A 13 30.53 3.22 -13.86
CA LEU A 13 30.92 3.88 -12.62
C LEU A 13 32.10 3.18 -11.93
N SER A 14 32.87 3.97 -11.18
CA SER A 14 33.89 3.45 -10.27
C SER A 14 33.23 2.58 -9.18
N ARG A 15 34.01 1.70 -8.53
CA ARG A 15 33.51 0.91 -7.40
C ARG A 15 32.94 1.79 -6.28
N ALA A 16 33.59 2.93 -6.01
CA ALA A 16 33.14 3.87 -4.97
C ALA A 16 31.80 4.50 -5.33
N ASP A 17 31.62 4.91 -6.59
CA ASP A 17 30.37 5.56 -7.01
C ASP A 17 29.22 4.57 -7.12
N LYS A 18 29.49 3.32 -7.51
CA LYS A 18 28.49 2.23 -7.43
C LYS A 18 27.98 2.06 -6.00
N LEU A 19 28.86 2.08 -5.00
CA LEU A 19 28.47 1.97 -3.59
C LEU A 19 27.66 3.18 -3.12
N LYS A 20 27.97 4.40 -3.59
CA LYS A 20 27.16 5.60 -3.30
C LYS A 20 25.75 5.50 -3.90
N VAL A 21 25.63 5.03 -5.13
CA VAL A 21 24.32 4.80 -5.77
C VAL A 21 23.52 3.76 -4.99
N MET A 22 24.15 2.67 -4.54
CA MET A 22 23.48 1.68 -3.70
C MET A 22 23.01 2.29 -2.37
N GLN A 23 23.84 3.06 -1.68
CA GLN A 23 23.45 3.75 -0.43
C GLN A 23 22.26 4.68 -0.65
N PHE A 24 22.30 5.49 -1.71
CA PHE A 24 21.20 6.38 -2.08
C PHE A 24 19.90 5.60 -2.28
N LEU A 25 19.92 4.54 -3.09
CA LEU A 25 18.72 3.73 -3.37
C LEU A 25 18.17 3.02 -2.12
N VAL A 26 19.05 2.48 -1.27
CA VAL A 26 18.65 1.84 -0.01
C VAL A 26 18.00 2.85 0.93
N GLN A 27 18.52 4.09 0.98
CA GLN A 27 17.97 5.13 1.83
C GLN A 27 16.62 5.67 1.32
N GLU A 28 16.46 5.83 0.00
CA GLU A 28 15.17 6.18 -0.60
C GLU A 28 14.11 5.12 -0.28
N MET A 29 14.45 3.84 -0.46
CA MET A 29 13.53 2.73 -0.13
C MET A 29 13.12 2.70 1.34
N ALA A 30 14.07 2.93 2.27
CA ALA A 30 13.76 3.00 3.69
C ALA A 30 12.84 4.19 4.02
N THR A 31 13.02 5.32 3.34
CA THR A 31 12.19 6.51 3.50
C THR A 31 10.77 6.27 2.96
N GLU A 32 10.64 5.63 1.81
CA GLU A 32 9.34 5.23 1.25
C GLU A 32 8.58 4.29 2.19
N GLU A 33 9.25 3.30 2.79
CA GLU A 33 8.64 2.43 3.80
C GLU A 33 8.26 3.19 5.07
N GLU A 34 9.08 4.15 5.51
CA GLU A 34 8.73 5.03 6.63
C GLU A 34 7.49 5.89 6.34
N THR A 35 7.31 6.38 5.11
CA THR A 35 6.09 7.12 4.73
C THR A 35 4.83 6.25 4.68
N LEU A 36 5.00 4.94 4.49
CA LEU A 36 3.93 3.94 4.56
C LEU A 36 3.73 3.39 5.99
N SER A 37 4.68 3.65 6.88
CA SER A 37 4.65 3.19 8.26
C SER A 37 3.80 4.11 9.15
N LEU A 38 3.06 3.48 10.05
CA LEU A 38 2.28 4.19 11.07
C LEU A 38 3.23 4.90 12.03
N GLN A 39 3.02 6.19 12.22
CA GLN A 39 3.89 7.03 13.03
C GLN A 39 3.69 6.72 14.53
N PRO A 40 4.78 6.68 15.33
CA PRO A 40 4.67 6.45 16.77
C PRO A 40 3.83 7.54 17.46
N GLY A 41 2.86 7.13 18.28
CA GLY A 41 2.00 8.05 19.04
C GLY A 41 0.77 8.55 18.29
N GLU A 42 0.63 8.22 17.01
CA GLU A 42 -0.56 8.56 16.22
C GLU A 42 -1.66 7.50 16.40
N THR A 43 -2.92 7.97 16.41
CA THR A 43 -4.09 7.08 16.50
C THR A 43 -4.73 6.94 15.12
N TYR A 44 -4.59 5.75 14.54
CA TYR A 44 -5.16 5.44 13.24
C TYR A 44 -6.53 4.80 13.35
N HIS A 45 -7.50 5.31 12.59
CA HIS A 45 -8.83 4.72 12.53
C HIS A 45 -8.77 3.37 11.82
N VAL A 46 -8.94 2.29 12.57
CA VAL A 46 -9.04 0.94 12.01
C VAL A 46 -10.45 0.79 11.43
N TRP A 47 -10.54 0.61 10.11
CA TRP A 47 -11.80 0.31 9.42
C TRP A 47 -12.21 -1.13 9.71
N SER A 48 -12.68 -1.36 10.94
CA SER A 48 -13.11 -2.67 11.41
C SER A 48 -14.63 -2.83 11.28
N PRO A 49 -15.13 -3.98 10.80
CA PRO A 49 -16.55 -4.28 10.82
C PRO A 49 -17.09 -4.54 12.23
N TYR A 50 -16.22 -4.65 13.25
CA TYR A 50 -16.54 -5.06 14.62
C TYR A 50 -17.59 -4.17 15.32
N ASN A 51 -17.80 -2.93 14.86
CA ASN A 51 -18.90 -2.06 15.32
C ASN A 51 -19.65 -1.39 14.15
N SER A 52 -19.56 -1.96 12.94
CA SER A 52 -20.24 -1.41 11.76
C SER A 52 -21.69 -1.91 11.67
N HIS A 53 -22.51 -1.51 12.65
CA HIS A 53 -23.94 -1.88 12.69
C HIS A 53 -24.68 -1.50 11.40
N LYS A 54 -24.26 -0.41 10.75
CA LYS A 54 -24.77 0.02 9.45
C LYS A 54 -24.49 -0.99 8.34
N ALA A 55 -23.33 -1.65 8.33
CA ALA A 55 -23.01 -2.69 7.34
C ALA A 55 -23.86 -3.93 7.55
N ALA A 56 -24.02 -4.38 8.81
CA ALA A 56 -24.91 -5.50 9.14
C ALA A 56 -26.36 -5.21 8.71
N GLN A 57 -26.86 -4.01 9.01
CA GLN A 57 -28.19 -3.60 8.59
C GLN A 57 -28.33 -3.57 7.06
N LYS A 58 -27.33 -3.02 6.35
CA LYS A 58 -27.37 -2.96 4.87
C LYS A 58 -27.38 -4.35 4.24
N LEU A 59 -26.60 -5.29 4.78
CA LEU A 59 -26.60 -6.69 4.33
C LEU A 59 -27.95 -7.37 4.60
N ALA A 60 -28.55 -7.16 5.77
CA ALA A 60 -29.86 -7.71 6.08
C ALA A 60 -30.95 -7.19 5.13
N THR A 61 -30.94 -5.89 4.82
CA THR A 61 -31.88 -5.31 3.85
C THR A 61 -31.71 -5.91 2.44
N LEU A 62 -30.47 -6.06 1.97
CA LEU A 62 -30.18 -6.66 0.66
C LEU A 62 -30.67 -8.11 0.56
N LEU A 63 -30.56 -8.89 1.65
CA LEU A 63 -31.04 -10.27 1.68
C LEU A 63 -32.57 -10.34 1.58
N GLU A 64 -33.28 -9.48 2.29
CA GLU A 64 -34.75 -9.41 2.20
C GLU A 64 -35.23 -8.95 0.82
N GLU A 65 -34.57 -7.93 0.24
CA GLU A 65 -34.84 -7.49 -1.14
C GLU A 65 -34.64 -8.64 -2.14
N ASN A 66 -33.55 -9.42 -2.00
CA ASN A 66 -33.29 -10.55 -2.88
C ASN A 66 -34.35 -11.66 -2.76
N LYS A 67 -34.79 -11.96 -1.54
CA LYS A 67 -35.85 -12.94 -1.29
C LYS A 67 -37.17 -12.53 -1.94
N GLN A 68 -37.57 -11.26 -1.76
CA GLN A 68 -38.79 -10.73 -2.38
C GLN A 68 -38.73 -10.73 -3.92
N THR A 69 -37.53 -10.57 -4.48
CA THR A 69 -37.32 -10.62 -5.94
C THR A 69 -37.30 -12.06 -6.48
N SER A 70 -36.98 -13.05 -5.63
CA SER A 70 -36.97 -14.47 -6.00
C SER A 70 -38.33 -15.16 -5.81
N ASP A 71 -39.21 -14.61 -4.96
CA ASP A 71 -40.56 -15.10 -4.68
C ASP A 71 -41.65 -14.44 -5.58
N ALA A 72 -41.25 -13.52 -6.48
CA ALA A 72 -42.10 -12.84 -7.47
C ALA A 72 -41.86 -13.38 -8.88
#